data_AF-A0A0S8DNG2-F1
#
_entry.id   AF-A0A0S8DNG2-F1
#
_cell.length_a   1.000
_cell.length_b   1.000
_cell.length_c   1.000
_cell.angle_alpha   90.00
_cell.angle_beta   90.00
_cell.angle_gamma   90.00
#
_symmetry.space_group_name_H-M   'P 1'
#
loop_
_entity.id
_entity.type
_entity.pdbx_description
1 polymer ?
#
loop_
_entity_poly.entity_id
_entity_poly.type
_entity_poly.pdbx_seq_one_letter_code
_entity_poly.pdbx_strand_id
1 'polypeptide(L)'
;GIAPYEQAGRNQHEPTRKRKLLLHKAEIRRIRVKLEQRGFTLVPLRIYFNDRGLAKAELALARGKRQYDKRHSIADRDQKRDIDRSMKKYRR
;
A
#
# COMPACT_ATOMS: atom_id res chain seq x y z
N GLY A 1 10.07 -1.87 1.32
CA GLY A 1 10.95 -2.75 2.11
C GLY A 1 11.07 -2.19 3.51
N ILE A 2 11.57 -2.98 4.46
CA ILE A 2 11.90 -2.46 5.80
C ILE A 2 13.35 -2.03 5.77
N ALA A 3 13.60 -0.75 6.06
CA ALA A 3 14.94 -0.18 6.00
C ALA A 3 15.92 -1.02 6.85
N PRO A 4 17.17 -1.22 6.37
CA PRO A 4 18.23 -1.80 7.18
C PRO A 4 18.39 -1.01 8.48
N TYR A 5 18.71 -1.71 9.57
CA TYR A 5 18.99 -1.07 10.84
C TYR A 5 20.51 -0.86 10.99
N GLU A 6 20.96 0.39 11.10
CA GLU A 6 22.40 0.72 11.10
C GLU A 6 23.16 0.01 12.23
N GLN A 7 22.55 -0.12 13.40
CA GLN A 7 23.18 -0.75 14.56
C GLN A 7 23.13 -2.30 14.52
N ALA A 8 22.50 -2.91 13.51
CA ALA A 8 22.48 -4.38 13.39
C ALA A 8 23.84 -4.97 12.99
N GLY A 9 24.76 -4.15 12.45
CA GLY A 9 26.06 -4.59 11.99
C GLY A 9 25.96 -5.77 11.02
N ARG A 10 26.55 -6.92 11.38
CA ARG A 10 26.54 -8.14 10.57
C ARG A 10 25.20 -8.89 10.58
N ASN A 11 24.32 -8.63 11.55
CA ASN A 11 23.04 -9.33 11.73
C ASN A 11 21.88 -8.63 10.99
N GLN A 12 22.15 -8.04 9.83
CA GLN A 12 21.17 -7.27 9.09
C GLN A 12 20.10 -8.17 8.46
N HIS A 13 18.85 -7.68 8.43
CA HIS A 13 17.78 -8.36 7.67
C HIS A 13 17.80 -7.98 6.20
N GLU A 14 17.37 -8.90 5.33
CA GLU A 14 17.08 -8.58 3.94
C GLU A 14 15.82 -7.68 3.86
N PRO A 15 15.90 -6.45 3.32
CA PRO A 15 14.81 -5.45 3.35
C PRO A 15 13.53 -5.88 2.63
N THR A 16 13.65 -6.75 1.63
CA THR A 16 12.57 -7.22 0.74
C THR A 16 12.09 -8.63 1.06
N ARG A 17 12.59 -9.25 2.13
CA ARG A 17 12.25 -10.63 2.46
C ARG A 17 10.75 -10.84 2.58
N LYS A 18 10.27 -11.99 2.09
CA LYS A 18 8.88 -12.41 2.27
C LYS A 18 8.63 -12.72 3.75
N ARG A 19 7.74 -11.97 4.39
CA ARG A 19 7.32 -12.21 5.78
C ARG A 19 5.95 -12.91 5.79
N LYS A 20 5.83 -14.00 6.54
CA LYS A 20 4.57 -14.74 6.69
C LYS A 20 3.60 -13.93 7.56
N LEU A 21 2.39 -13.72 7.06
CA LEU A 21 1.32 -13.07 7.82
C LEU A 21 0.59 -14.10 8.67
N LEU A 22 0.25 -13.71 9.89
CA LEU A 22 -0.50 -14.54 10.83
C LEU A 22 -1.97 -14.11 10.77
N LEU A 23 -2.83 -14.99 10.28
CA LEU A 23 -4.28 -14.79 10.19
C LEU A 23 -5.01 -16.04 10.68
N HIS A 24 -6.27 -15.89 11.07
CA HIS A 24 -7.10 -17.03 11.41
C HIS A 24 -7.46 -17.86 10.17
N LYS A 25 -7.65 -19.17 10.35
CA LYS A 25 -7.97 -20.11 9.25
C LYS A 25 -9.20 -19.69 8.43
N ALA A 26 -10.23 -19.17 9.10
CA ALA A 26 -11.44 -18.68 8.44
C ALA A 26 -11.16 -17.44 7.56
N GLU A 27 -10.32 -16.51 8.02
CA GLU A 27 -9.95 -15.31 7.29
C GLU A 27 -9.13 -15.65 6.04
N ILE A 28 -8.16 -16.56 6.16
CA ILE A 28 -7.35 -17.04 5.04
C ILE A 28 -8.25 -17.62 3.94
N ARG A 29 -9.22 -18.47 4.31
CA ARG A 29 -10.16 -19.07 3.35
C ARG A 29 -10.99 -18.00 2.64
N ARG A 30 -11.55 -17.05 3.40
CA ARG A 30 -12.35 -15.94 2.87
C ARG A 30 -11.55 -15.07 1.90
N ILE A 31 -10.31 -14.75 2.24
CA ILE A 31 -9.42 -13.94 1.40
C ILE A 31 -9.02 -14.70 0.15
N ARG A 32 -8.68 -16.00 0.27
CA ARG A 32 -8.30 -16.84 -0.87
C ARG A 32 -9.39 -16.89 -1.94
N VAL A 33 -10.64 -17.15 -1.54
CA VAL A 33 -11.78 -17.15 -2.48
C VAL A 33 -11.91 -15.81 -3.21
N LYS A 34 -11.74 -14.69 -2.49
CA LYS A 34 -11.81 -13.35 -3.12
C LYS A 34 -10.62 -13.05 -4.02
N LEU A 35 -9.43 -13.56 -3.72
CA LEU A 35 -8.24 -13.40 -4.57
C LEU A 35 -8.32 -14.25 -5.85
N GLU A 36 -8.94 -15.43 -5.78
CA GLU A 36 -9.22 -16.28 -6.94
C GLU A 36 -10.26 -15.65 -7.88
N GLN A 37 -11.19 -14.84 -7.34
CA GLN A 37 -12.06 -14.00 -8.16
C GLN A 37 -11.24 -12.94 -8.90
N ARG A 38 -11.23 -13.02 -10.25
CA ARG A 38 -10.40 -12.17 -11.11
C ARG A 38 -10.48 -10.67 -10.73
N GLY A 39 -9.31 -10.11 -10.47
CA GLY A 39 -9.09 -8.66 -10.35
C GLY A 39 -9.07 -8.11 -8.92
N PHE A 40 -9.13 -8.93 -7.88
CA PHE A 40 -8.79 -8.50 -6.53
C PHE A 40 -7.32 -8.74 -6.20
N THR A 41 -6.73 -7.83 -5.44
CA THR A 41 -5.37 -7.89 -4.94
C THR A 41 -5.38 -7.50 -3.46
N LEU A 42 -4.57 -8.20 -2.67
CA LEU A 42 -4.41 -7.89 -1.25
C LEU A 42 -3.31 -6.82 -1.11
N VAL A 43 -3.64 -5.70 -0.48
CA VAL A 43 -2.71 -4.57 -0.28
C VAL A 43 -2.64 -4.19 1.20
N PRO A 44 -1.46 -3.81 1.72
CA PRO A 44 -1.34 -3.26 3.06
C PRO A 44 -1.85 -1.82 3.09
N LEU A 45 -2.61 -1.47 4.13
CA LEU A 45 -3.08 -0.10 4.38
C LEU A 45 -2.18 0.63 5.37
N ARG A 46 -1.91 0.00 6.51
CA ARG A 46 -1.05 0.55 7.55
C ARG A 46 -0.40 -0.55 8.38
N ILE A 47 0.72 -0.22 9.00
CA ILE A 47 1.35 -1.04 10.03
C ILE A 47 1.23 -0.26 11.35
N TYR A 48 0.79 -0.92 12.40
CA TYR A 48 0.61 -0.32 13.73
C TYR A 48 1.08 -1.27 14.81
N PHE A 49 1.45 -0.74 15.98
CA PHE A 49 1.72 -1.55 17.16
C PHE A 49 0.45 -1.67 18.00
N ASN A 50 0.12 -2.87 18.45
CA ASN A 50 -0.97 -3.04 19.41
C ASN A 50 -0.48 -2.78 20.86
N ASP A 51 -1.40 -2.84 21.82
CA ASP A 51 -1.10 -2.63 23.25
C ASP A 51 -0.07 -3.62 23.83
N ARG A 52 0.19 -4.73 23.13
CA ARG A 52 1.21 -5.72 23.49
C ARG A 52 2.58 -5.44 22.84
N GLY A 53 2.74 -4.31 22.14
CA GLY A 53 3.96 -3.95 21.43
C GLY A 53 4.24 -4.76 20.16
N LEU A 54 3.25 -5.52 19.65
CA LEU A 54 3.39 -6.33 18.45
C LEU A 54 3.00 -5.53 17.20
N ALA A 55 3.85 -5.59 16.17
CA ALA A 55 3.56 -5.01 14.87
C ALA A 55 2.45 -5.79 14.16
N LYS A 56 1.35 -5.11 13.84
CA LYS A 56 0.22 -5.61 13.06
C LYS A 56 0.14 -4.87 11.74
N ALA A 57 -0.21 -5.59 10.68
CA ALA A 57 -0.48 -5.03 9.37
C ALA A 57 -1.98 -5.08 9.10
N GLU A 58 -2.57 -3.94 8.78
CA GLU A 58 -3.93 -3.86 8.26
C GLU A 58 -3.91 -4.08 6.75
N LEU A 59 -4.82 -4.92 6.26
CA LEU A 59 -4.86 -5.36 4.87
C LEU A 59 -6.24 -5.07 4.27
N ALA A 60 -6.24 -4.67 3.00
CA ALA A 60 -7.45 -4.49 2.22
C ALA A 60 -7.43 -5.32 0.94
N LEU A 61 -8.62 -5.71 0.49
CA LEU A 61 -8.83 -6.24 -0.85
C LEU A 61 -9.17 -5.07 -1.77
N ALA A 62 -8.30 -4.81 -2.73
CA ALA A 62 -8.47 -3.74 -3.71
C ALA A 62 -8.63 -4.34 -5.10
N ARG A 63 -9.36 -3.65 -5.97
CA ARG A 63 -9.38 -3.92 -7.41
C ARG A 63 -8.70 -2.77 -8.13
N GLY A 64 -7.79 -3.09 -9.04
CA GLY A 64 -7.12 -2.08 -9.86
C GLY A 64 -8.13 -1.30 -10.70
N LYS A 65 -7.97 0.03 -10.77
CA LYS A 65 -8.71 0.88 -11.71
C LYS A 65 -8.49 0.40 -13.15
N ARG A 66 -9.54 0.46 -13.98
CA ARG A 66 -9.42 0.12 -15.40
C ARG A 66 -8.53 1.17 -16.11
N GLN A 67 -7.94 0.82 -17.25
CA GLN A 67 -7.02 1.74 -17.95
C GLN A 67 -7.69 3.08 -18.31
N TYR A 68 -8.97 3.08 -18.68
CA TYR A 68 -9.70 4.32 -18.97
C TYR A 68 -9.81 5.23 -17.73
N ASP A 69 -10.16 4.65 -16.57
CA ASP A 69 -10.26 5.39 -15.30
C ASP A 69 -8.91 6.01 -14.90
N LYS A 70 -7.81 5.31 -15.21
CA LYS A 70 -6.45 5.82 -14.96
C LYS A 70 -6.16 7.04 -15.83
N ARG A 71 -6.52 7.03 -17.12
CA ARG A 71 -6.29 8.17 -18.02
C ARG A 71 -7.03 9.42 -17.53
N HIS A 72 -8.32 9.28 -17.18
CA HIS A 72 -9.09 10.39 -16.61
C HIS A 72 -8.46 10.92 -15.31
N SER A 73 -8.09 10.01 -14.39
CA SER A 73 -7.45 10.41 -13.12
C SER A 73 -6.09 11.10 -13.29
N ILE A 74 -5.36 10.80 -14.38
CA ILE A 74 -4.08 11.46 -14.71
C ILE A 74 -4.36 12.86 -15.28
N ALA A 75 -5.27 12.96 -16.23
CA ALA A 75 -5.67 14.24 -16.82
C ALA A 75 -6.14 15.24 -15.76
N ASP A 76 -7.05 14.82 -14.86
CA ASP A 76 -7.54 15.69 -13.78
C ASP A 76 -6.41 16.17 -12.85
N ARG A 77 -5.44 15.29 -12.57
CA ARG A 77 -4.32 15.60 -11.68
C ARG A 77 -3.36 16.59 -12.33
N ASP A 78 -3.10 16.44 -13.62
CA ASP A 78 -2.23 17.36 -14.36
C ASP A 78 -2.91 18.72 -14.53
N GLN A 79 -4.22 18.76 -14.87
CA GLN A 79 -5.00 20.00 -14.88
C GLN A 79 -4.97 20.72 -13.53
N LYS A 80 -5.17 20.00 -12.43
CA LYS A 80 -5.11 20.59 -11.09
C LYS A 80 -3.73 21.16 -10.76
N ARG A 81 -2.67 20.45 -11.15
CA ARG A 81 -1.29 20.90 -10.94
C ARG A 81 -0.97 22.17 -11.74
N ASP A 82 -1.48 22.29 -12.96
CA ASP A 82 -1.28 23.47 -13.80
C ASP A 82 -2.07 24.68 -13.27
N ILE A 83 -3.29 24.47 -12.79
CA ILE A 83 -4.07 25.49 -12.07
C ILE A 83 -3.29 25.96 -10.83
N ASP A 84 -2.84 25.05 -9.97
CA ASP A 84 -2.10 25.37 -8.76
C ASP A 84 -0.80 26.16 -9.06
N ARG A 85 -0.09 25.80 -10.13
CA ARG A 85 1.10 26.53 -10.61
C ARG A 85 0.76 27.93 -11.10
N SER A 86 -0.30 28.08 -11.90
CA SER A 86 -0.73 29.38 -12.40
C SER A 86 -1.13 30.31 -11.25
N MET A 87 -1.95 29.83 -10.31
CA MET A 87 -2.38 30.57 -9.12
C MET A 87 -1.19 31.01 -8.25
N LYS A 88 -0.16 30.15 -8.11
CA LYS A 88 1.08 30.51 -7.40
C LYS A 88 1.90 31.57 -8.14
N LYS A 89 1.87 31.60 -9.47
CA LYS A 89 2.54 32.62 -10.30
C LYS A 89 1.84 33.98 -10.21
N TYR A 90 0.51 34.01 -10.08
CA TYR A 90 -0.26 35.24 -9.92
C TYR A 90 -0.23 35.83 -8.49
N ARG A 91 0.08 35.01 -7.46
CA ARG A 91 0.23 35.46 -6.06
C ARG A 91 1.61 36.05 -5.73
N ARG A 92 2.45 36.29 -6.72
CA ARG A 92 3.80 36.83 -6.58
C ARG A 92 3.93 38.07 -7.45
#